data_AF-A0A838R2X6-F1
#
_entry.id   AF-A0A838R2X6-F1
#
_cell.length_a   1.000
_cell.length_b   1.000
_cell.length_c   1.000
_cell.angle_alpha   90.00
_cell.angle_beta   90.00
_cell.angle_gamma   90.00
#
_symmetry.space_group_name_H-M   'P 1'
#
loop_
_entity.id
_entity.type
_entity.pdbx_description
1 polymer ?
#
loop_
_entity_poly.entity_id
_entity_poly.type
_entity_poly.pdbx_seq_one_letter_code
_entity_poly.pdbx_strand_id
1 'polypeptide(L)'
;MPIVERPFDSEAELEQWAFANLEQFFGKCLVLGKFQITTPAGKVSLPDGLAFNLLTREWYVLEAELLKHGVWPHIAEQVTRFVVSLQSQDTLRKIRDRLFEHVLESGKQQEFAEILGVDIGRVMQQVELFVE
;
A
#
# COMPACT_ATOMS: atom_id res chain seq x y z
N MET A 1 1.24 -3.40 30.16
CA MET A 1 2.42 -3.97 29.48
C MET A 1 3.43 -2.85 29.33
N PRO A 2 4.69 -2.99 29.79
CA PRO A 2 5.68 -1.94 29.57
C PRO A 2 6.01 -1.83 28.08
N ILE A 3 6.24 -0.60 27.60
CA ILE A 3 6.80 -0.35 26.26
C ILE A 3 8.28 -0.73 26.31
N VAL A 4 8.72 -1.60 25.41
CA VAL A 4 10.11 -2.07 25.32
C VAL A 4 10.66 -1.64 23.98
N GLU A 5 11.79 -0.94 23.99
CA GLU A 5 12.53 -0.61 22.78
C GLU A 5 13.26 -1.86 22.29
N ARG A 6 13.06 -2.21 21.01
CA ARG A 6 13.74 -3.33 20.36
C ARG A 6 14.28 -2.86 19.01
N PRO A 7 15.59 -2.99 18.76
CA PRO A 7 16.15 -2.67 17.45
C PRO A 7 15.76 -3.76 16.43
N PHE A 8 15.68 -3.35 15.17
CA PHE A 8 15.63 -4.25 14.01
C PHE A 8 17.02 -4.29 13.37
N ASP A 9 17.48 -5.48 13.01
CA ASP A 9 18.80 -5.71 12.44
C ASP A 9 18.85 -5.33 10.96
N SER A 10 17.71 -5.46 10.26
CA SER A 10 17.58 -5.19 8.83
C SER A 10 16.22 -4.62 8.44
N GLU A 11 16.16 -3.98 7.26
CA GLU A 11 14.91 -3.53 6.66
C GLU A 11 13.98 -4.70 6.33
N ALA A 12 14.52 -5.85 5.91
CA ALA A 12 13.71 -7.04 5.66
C ALA A 12 13.00 -7.55 6.92
N GLU A 13 13.68 -7.52 8.08
CA GLU A 13 13.07 -7.86 9.36
C GLU A 13 11.97 -6.85 9.75
N LEU A 14 12.26 -5.55 9.57
CA LEU A 14 11.30 -4.48 9.83
C LEU A 14 10.08 -4.57 8.91
N GLU A 15 10.29 -4.80 7.60
CA GLU A 15 9.26 -5.02 6.59
C GLU A 15 8.38 -6.20 7.00
N GLN A 16 8.97 -7.36 7.28
CA GLN A 16 8.22 -8.54 7.71
C GLN A 16 7.39 -8.26 8.96
N TRP A 17 7.97 -7.60 9.96
CA TRP A 17 7.26 -7.25 11.18
C TRP A 17 6.13 -6.24 10.93
N ALA A 18 6.36 -5.20 10.13
CA ALA A 18 5.38 -4.18 9.81
C ALA A 18 4.17 -4.79 9.09
N PHE A 19 4.41 -5.64 8.08
CA PHE A 19 3.36 -6.32 7.34
C PHE A 19 2.59 -7.32 8.20
N ALA A 20 3.27 -8.05 9.10
CA ALA A 20 2.61 -8.97 10.04
C ALA A 20 1.71 -8.25 11.07
N ASN A 21 1.97 -6.96 11.34
CA ASN A 21 1.22 -6.15 12.31
C ASN A 21 0.38 -5.05 11.64
N LEU A 22 0.24 -5.08 10.31
CA LEU A 22 -0.33 -3.99 9.52
C LEU A 22 -1.74 -3.60 9.95
N GLU A 23 -2.55 -4.59 10.34
CA GLU A 23 -3.92 -4.41 10.82
C GLU A 23 -3.99 -3.53 12.09
N GLN A 24 -2.94 -3.49 12.91
CA GLN A 24 -2.90 -2.65 14.12
C GLN A 24 -2.74 -1.15 13.80
N PHE A 25 -2.17 -0.82 12.64
CA PHE A 25 -1.91 0.56 12.23
C PHE A 25 -3.02 1.11 11.33
N PHE A 26 -3.48 0.29 10.39
CA PHE A 26 -4.38 0.72 9.32
C PHE A 26 -5.72 -0.01 9.31
N GLY A 27 -5.95 -0.95 10.23
CA GLY A 27 -7.12 -1.84 10.19
C GLY A 27 -7.02 -2.90 9.10
N LYS A 28 -8.12 -3.59 8.82
CA LYS A 28 -8.16 -4.63 7.79
C LYS A 28 -7.97 -4.02 6.40
N CYS A 29 -6.82 -4.29 5.81
CA CYS A 29 -6.45 -3.81 4.49
C CYS A 29 -6.28 -4.96 3.50
N LEU A 30 -6.59 -4.68 2.24
CA LEU A 30 -6.04 -5.44 1.12
C LEU A 30 -4.61 -4.99 0.89
N VAL A 31 -3.67 -5.91 0.84
CA VAL A 31 -2.25 -5.59 0.73
C VAL A 31 -1.70 -6.10 -0.58
N LEU A 32 -1.17 -5.18 -1.38
CA LEU A 32 -0.32 -5.49 -2.52
C LEU A 32 1.13 -5.42 -2.05
N GLY A 33 1.93 -6.43 -2.37
CA GLY A 33 3.37 -6.41 -2.12
C GLY A 33 4.10 -5.41 -3.03
N LYS A 34 5.43 -5.53 -3.09
CA LYS A 34 6.30 -4.59 -3.82
C LYS A 34 5.77 -4.28 -5.21
N PHE A 35 5.60 -2.99 -5.51
CA PHE A 35 4.94 -2.54 -6.72
C PHE A 35 5.70 -1.37 -7.37
N GLN A 36 6.11 -1.54 -8.63
CA GLN A 36 6.90 -0.51 -9.30
C GLN A 36 6.03 0.70 -9.66
N ILE A 37 6.42 1.88 -9.17
CA ILE A 37 5.81 3.17 -9.52
C ILE A 37 6.79 4.06 -10.26
N THR A 38 6.27 4.93 -11.13
CA THR A 38 7.09 5.77 -11.99
C THR A 38 6.57 7.20 -12.00
N THR A 39 7.47 8.15 -11.77
CA THR A 39 7.20 9.59 -11.86
C THR A 39 6.87 10.00 -13.31
N PRO A 40 6.17 11.12 -13.53
CA PRO A 40 5.97 11.65 -14.89
C PRO A 40 7.28 11.93 -15.64
N ALA A 41 8.38 12.18 -14.92
CA ALA A 41 9.72 12.36 -15.48
C ALA A 41 10.48 11.04 -15.74
N GLY A 42 9.83 9.88 -15.57
CA GLY A 42 10.42 8.56 -15.84
C GLY A 42 11.30 7.99 -14.74
N LYS A 43 11.47 8.67 -13.59
CA LYS A 43 12.15 8.07 -12.42
C LYS A 43 11.31 6.95 -11.83
N VAL A 44 11.95 5.81 -11.61
CA VAL A 44 11.34 4.60 -11.06
C VAL A 44 11.63 4.48 -9.58
N SER A 45 10.66 3.98 -8.81
CA SER A 45 10.82 3.60 -7.41
C SER A 45 9.96 2.37 -7.10
N LEU A 46 10.32 1.63 -6.04
CA LEU A 46 9.68 0.37 -5.68
C LEU A 46 9.34 0.40 -4.18
N PRO A 47 8.17 0.92 -3.78
CA PRO A 47 7.69 0.78 -2.41
C PRO A 47 7.57 -0.69 -2.01
N ASP A 48 7.67 -0.96 -0.70
CA ASP A 48 7.49 -2.30 -0.13
C ASP A 48 6.07 -2.84 -0.32
N GLY A 49 5.07 -1.96 -0.37
CA GLY A 49 3.72 -2.37 -0.71
C GLY A 49 2.71 -1.24 -0.73
N LEU A 50 1.46 -1.61 -1.00
CA LEU A 50 0.30 -0.75 -0.96
C LEU A 50 -0.77 -1.40 -0.08
N ALA A 51 -1.42 -0.63 0.77
CA ALA A 51 -2.53 -1.12 1.61
C ALA A 51 -3.81 -0.34 1.30
N PHE A 52 -4.92 -1.05 1.08
CA PHE A 52 -6.23 -0.46 0.79
C PHE A 52 -7.22 -0.83 1.90
N ASN A 53 -7.67 0.16 2.66
CA ASN A 53 -8.71 -0.04 3.66
C ASN A 53 -10.08 0.22 3.03
N LEU A 54 -10.80 -0.88 2.76
CA LEU A 54 -12.13 -0.82 2.13
C LEU A 54 -13.18 -0.12 3.01
N LEU A 55 -13.03 -0.17 4.33
CA LEU A 55 -13.98 0.41 5.27
C LEU A 55 -13.81 1.93 5.36
N THR A 56 -12.57 2.42 5.50
CA THR A 56 -12.31 3.87 5.62
C THR A 56 -12.22 4.59 4.27
N ARG A 57 -12.13 3.83 3.17
CA ARG A 57 -11.92 4.36 1.81
C ARG A 57 -10.61 5.13 1.67
N GLU A 58 -9.59 4.63 2.34
CA GLU A 58 -8.23 5.17 2.29
C GLU A 58 -7.26 4.10 1.79
N TRP A 59 -6.15 4.55 1.21
CA TRP A 59 -5.06 3.66 0.86
C TRP A 59 -3.71 4.31 1.12
N TYR A 60 -2.70 3.46 1.29
CA TYR A 60 -1.42 3.81 1.85
C TYR A 60 -0.30 3.22 0.99
N VAL A 61 0.78 3.98 0.84
CA VAL A 61 2.07 3.45 0.37
C VAL A 61 2.87 3.03 1.60
N LEU A 62 3.43 1.82 1.55
CA LEU A 62 4.19 1.23 2.64
C LEU A 62 5.67 1.23 2.27
N GLU A 63 6.51 1.70 3.19
CA GLU A 63 7.96 1.66 3.11
C GLU A 63 8.53 1.44 4.52
N ALA A 64 9.37 0.42 4.67
CA ALA A 64 9.99 0.04 5.92
C ALA A 64 11.49 0.38 5.90
N GLU A 65 11.84 1.57 6.38
CA GLU A 65 13.23 2.05 6.40
C GLU A 65 13.78 2.13 7.83
N LEU A 66 15.01 1.67 8.06
CA LEU A 66 15.70 1.87 9.33
C LEU A 66 16.20 3.32 9.47
N LEU A 67 15.97 3.93 10.64
CA LEU A 67 16.39 5.31 10.92
C LEU A 67 17.90 5.58 10.72
N LYS A 68 18.74 4.55 10.79
CA LYS A 68 20.19 4.63 10.57
C LYS A 68 20.59 5.12 9.17
N HIS A 69 19.69 4.99 8.19
CA HIS A 69 19.91 5.47 6.82
C HIS A 69 19.75 7.00 6.71
N GLY A 70 19.14 7.65 7.70
CA GLY A 70 19.02 9.10 7.76
C GLY A 70 17.72 9.62 7.13
N VAL A 71 17.00 10.43 7.91
CA VAL A 71 15.65 10.88 7.57
C VAL A 71 15.62 11.75 6.30
N TRP A 72 16.54 12.72 6.20
CA TRP A 72 16.54 13.68 5.09
C TRP A 72 17.11 13.14 3.77
N PRO A 73 18.25 12.43 3.76
CA PRO A 73 18.85 12.02 2.50
C PRO A 73 18.14 10.82 1.86
N HIS A 74 17.47 9.98 2.66
CA HIS A 74 16.87 8.73 2.19
C HIS A 74 15.34 8.75 2.30
N ILE A 75 14.79 8.78 3.52
CA ILE A 75 13.34 8.66 3.76
C ILE A 75 12.56 9.76 3.04
N ALA A 76 12.95 11.03 3.22
CA ALA A 76 12.27 12.15 2.58
C ALA A 76 12.34 12.07 1.05
N GLU A 77 13.45 11.58 0.49
CA GLU A 77 13.61 11.41 -0.96
C GLU A 77 12.70 10.30 -1.51
N GLN A 78 12.62 9.13 -0.82
CA GLN A 78 11.70 8.04 -1.16
C GLN A 78 10.25 8.52 -1.13
N VAL A 79 9.80 9.08 -0.01
CA VAL A 79 8.42 9.59 0.15
C VAL A 79 8.08 10.61 -0.93
N THR A 80 9.00 11.54 -1.25
CA THR A 80 8.81 12.52 -2.32
C THR A 80 8.64 11.84 -3.68
N ARG A 81 9.48 10.85 -4.00
CA ARG A 81 9.36 10.08 -5.26
C ARG A 81 8.05 9.33 -5.35
N PHE A 82 7.56 8.77 -4.26
CA PHE A 82 6.27 8.09 -4.22
C PHE A 82 5.15 9.08 -4.51
N VAL A 83 5.08 10.20 -3.77
CA VAL A 83 4.06 11.23 -3.97
C VAL A 83 4.03 11.72 -5.42
N VAL A 84 5.19 12.01 -6.01
CA VAL A 84 5.27 12.45 -7.42
C VAL A 84 4.88 11.33 -8.38
N SER A 85 5.21 10.07 -8.09
CA SER A 85 4.81 8.92 -8.90
C SER A 85 3.31 8.69 -8.89
N LEU A 86 2.63 8.97 -7.77
CA LEU A 86 1.18 8.88 -7.65
C LEU A 86 0.43 9.98 -8.41
N GLN A 87 1.11 11.01 -8.91
CA GLN A 87 0.52 11.99 -9.85
C GLN A 87 0.54 11.49 -11.31
N SER A 88 1.24 10.38 -11.59
CA SER A 88 1.27 9.78 -12.93
C SER A 88 0.04 8.92 -13.16
N GLN A 89 -0.76 9.28 -14.16
CA GLN A 89 -1.94 8.51 -14.59
C GLN A 89 -1.57 7.07 -15.00
N ASP A 90 -0.39 6.87 -15.59
CA ASP A 90 0.10 5.54 -15.94
C ASP A 90 0.41 4.70 -14.70
N THR A 91 0.95 5.32 -13.65
CA THR A 91 1.18 4.65 -12.35
C THR A 91 -0.14 4.28 -11.70
N LEU A 92 -1.09 5.22 -11.58
CA LEU A 92 -2.41 4.97 -10.99
C LEU A 92 -3.16 3.86 -11.73
N ARG A 93 -3.11 3.85 -13.06
CA ARG A 93 -3.69 2.78 -13.88
C ARG A 93 -3.11 1.42 -13.53
N LYS A 94 -1.78 1.30 -13.45
CA LYS A 94 -1.15 0.03 -13.10
C LYS A 94 -1.49 -0.41 -11.67
N ILE A 95 -1.60 0.52 -10.72
CA ILE A 95 -2.02 0.22 -9.34
C ILE A 95 -3.44 -0.35 -9.35
N ARG A 96 -4.37 0.32 -10.05
CA ARG A 96 -5.75 -0.13 -10.22
C ARG A 96 -5.82 -1.53 -10.82
N ASP A 97 -5.12 -1.75 -11.93
CA ASP A 97 -5.13 -3.04 -12.63
C ASP A 97 -4.60 -4.15 -11.71
N ARG A 98 -3.54 -3.88 -10.94
CA ARG A 98 -3.00 -4.84 -9.96
C ARG A 98 -3.95 -5.09 -8.78
N LEU A 99 -4.64 -4.07 -8.31
CA LEU A 99 -5.65 -4.20 -7.27
C LEU A 99 -6.84 -5.05 -7.75
N PHE A 100 -7.25 -4.86 -9.01
CA PHE A 100 -8.30 -5.65 -9.64
C PHE A 100 -7.91 -7.13 -9.75
N GLU A 101 -6.71 -7.41 -10.26
CA GLU A 101 -6.15 -8.77 -10.30
C GLU A 101 -6.18 -9.40 -8.91
N HIS A 102 -5.68 -8.70 -7.90
CA HIS A 102 -5.64 -9.21 -6.53
C HIS A 102 -7.04 -9.51 -5.96
N VAL A 103 -8.01 -8.63 -6.22
CA VAL A 103 -9.41 -8.83 -5.81
C VAL A 103 -10.00 -10.07 -6.49
N LEU A 104 -9.75 -10.26 -7.78
CA LEU A 104 -10.24 -11.41 -8.54
C LEU A 104 -9.58 -12.73 -8.06
N GLU A 105 -8.26 -12.72 -7.89
CA GLU A 105 -7.46 -13.86 -7.42
C GLU A 105 -7.83 -14.27 -5.99
N SER A 106 -8.26 -13.32 -5.15
CA SER A 106 -8.62 -13.61 -3.76
C SER A 106 -9.84 -14.52 -3.61
N GLY A 107 -10.76 -14.51 -4.57
CA GLY A 107 -12.06 -15.20 -4.46
C GLY A 107 -12.97 -14.66 -3.33
N LYS A 108 -12.67 -13.49 -2.77
CA LYS A 108 -13.36 -12.89 -1.61
C LYS A 108 -14.29 -11.73 -1.98
N GLN A 109 -14.78 -11.69 -3.21
CA GLN A 109 -15.61 -10.59 -3.71
C GLN A 109 -16.87 -10.36 -2.87
N GLN A 110 -17.45 -11.43 -2.31
CA GLN A 110 -18.59 -11.34 -1.41
C GLN A 110 -18.26 -10.61 -0.10
N GLU A 111 -17.10 -10.92 0.51
CA GLU A 111 -16.63 -10.24 1.72
C GLU A 111 -16.39 -8.74 1.44
N PHE A 112 -15.82 -8.42 0.27
CA PHE A 112 -15.61 -7.01 -0.12
C PHE A 112 -16.93 -6.29 -0.35
N ALA A 113 -17.91 -6.94 -0.97
CA ALA A 113 -19.25 -6.40 -1.15
C ALA A 113 -19.91 -6.03 0.19
N GLU A 114 -19.77 -6.91 1.19
CA GLU A 114 -20.26 -6.69 2.54
C GLU A 114 -19.57 -5.51 3.24
N ILE A 115 -18.23 -5.44 3.16
CA ILE A 115 -17.47 -4.32 3.76
C ILE A 115 -17.83 -2.99 3.10
N LEU A 116 -17.97 -2.97 1.79
CA LEU A 116 -18.29 -1.77 1.01
C LEU A 116 -19.78 -1.40 1.07
N GLY A 117 -20.64 -2.29 1.56
CA GLY A 117 -22.08 -2.09 1.61
C GLY A 117 -22.73 -2.00 0.22
N VAL A 118 -22.23 -2.79 -0.75
CA VAL A 118 -22.71 -2.78 -2.14
C VAL A 118 -23.03 -4.18 -2.65
N ASP A 119 -23.74 -4.27 -3.77
CA ASP A 119 -23.90 -5.54 -4.49
C ASP A 119 -22.56 -6.05 -5.02
N ILE A 120 -22.40 -7.37 -5.08
CA ILE A 120 -21.18 -8.02 -5.59
C ILE A 120 -20.79 -7.53 -7.00
N GLY A 121 -21.77 -7.24 -7.86
CA GLY A 121 -21.53 -6.70 -9.20
C GLY A 121 -20.96 -5.29 -9.24
N ARG A 122 -20.97 -4.57 -8.11
CA ARG A 122 -20.44 -3.20 -7.96
C ARG A 122 -19.09 -3.13 -7.25
N VAL A 123 -18.56 -4.26 -6.77
CA VAL A 123 -17.27 -4.30 -6.04
C VAL A 123 -16.15 -3.71 -6.88
N MET A 124 -16.00 -4.14 -8.13
CA MET A 124 -14.92 -3.64 -9.01
C MET A 124 -15.02 -2.13 -9.24
N GLN A 125 -16.24 -1.62 -9.43
CA GLN A 125 -16.47 -0.18 -9.57
C GLN A 125 -16.09 0.60 -8.31
N GLN A 126 -16.41 0.07 -7.12
CA GLN A 126 -16.01 0.73 -5.87
C GLN A 126 -14.50 0.68 -5.64
N VAL A 127 -13.85 -0.41 -6.03
CA VAL A 127 -12.39 -0.57 -5.95
C VAL A 127 -11.68 0.40 -6.90
N GLU A 128 -12.25 0.70 -8.07
CA GLU A 128 -11.70 1.69 -9.02
C GLU A 128 -11.60 3.09 -8.40
N LEU A 129 -12.62 3.50 -7.64
CA LEU A 129 -12.70 4.81 -7.00
C LEU A 129 -11.63 5.05 -5.92
N PHE A 130 -10.82 4.06 -5.54
CA PHE A 130 -9.69 4.28 -4.63
C PHE A 130 -8.52 4.99 -5.31
N VAL A 131 -8.38 4.83 -6.62
CA VAL A 131 -7.18 5.24 -7.38
C VAL A 131 -7.47 6.28 -8.46
N GLU A 132 -8.74 6.68 -8.62
CA GLU A 132 -9.20 7.79 -9.47
C GLU A 132 -9.40 9.08 -8.64
#